data_AF-A0A2J6N3G8-F1
#
_entry.id   AF-A0A2J6N3G8-F1
#
_cell.length_a   1.000
_cell.length_b   1.000
_cell.length_c   1.000
_cell.angle_alpha   90.00
_cell.angle_beta   90.00
_cell.angle_gamma   90.00
#
_symmetry.space_group_name_H-M   'P 1'
#
loop_
_entity.id
_entity.type
_entity.pdbx_description
1 polymer ?
#
loop_
_entity_poly.entity_id
_entity_poly.type
_entity_poly.pdbx_seq_one_letter_code
_entity_poly.pdbx_strand_id
1 'polypeptide(L)'
;MPIVYKCKNCGYVFHYLEHVGQDYIGIPSLNEIIGKYGSVCPKCGSKLSKPSQEDIVITSLSTAVKKNMLPVSVGGSLYVLSSILDTSVYKGELDKVKIPVEK
;
A
#
# COMPACT_ATOMS: atom_id res chain seq x y z
N MET A 1 -11.57 10.83 0.48
CA MET A 1 -11.17 10.05 -0.71
C MET A 1 -9.82 9.45 -0.40
N PRO A 2 -9.73 8.15 -0.10
CA PRO A 2 -8.48 7.57 0.32
C PRO A 2 -7.52 7.38 -0.85
N ILE A 3 -6.23 7.55 -0.60
CA ILE A 3 -5.15 7.32 -1.56
C ILE A 3 -4.14 6.39 -0.93
N VAL A 4 -3.78 5.33 -1.64
CA VAL A 4 -2.81 4.33 -1.19
C VAL A 4 -1.61 4.35 -2.13
N TYR A 5 -0.45 4.71 -1.60
CA TYR A 5 0.82 4.55 -2.29
C TYR A 5 1.43 3.22 -1.87
N LYS A 6 1.47 2.25 -2.80
CA LYS A 6 2.04 0.91 -2.53
C LYS A 6 3.21 0.58 -3.42
N CYS A 7 4.06 -0.31 -2.95
CA CYS A 7 5.06 -0.99 -3.76
C CYS A 7 4.36 -1.96 -4.70
N LYS A 8 4.65 -1.85 -6.01
CA LYS A 8 4.15 -2.77 -7.03
C LYS A 8 4.57 -4.22 -6.77
N ASN A 9 5.76 -4.44 -6.21
CA ASN A 9 6.36 -5.76 -6.09
C ASN A 9 5.92 -6.53 -4.83
N CYS A 10 5.93 -5.89 -3.65
CA CYS A 10 5.61 -6.56 -2.37
C CYS A 10 4.33 -6.07 -1.69
N GLY A 11 3.65 -5.06 -2.25
CA GLY A 11 2.43 -4.52 -1.66
C GLY A 11 2.63 -3.63 -0.42
N TYR A 12 3.87 -3.39 0.01
CA TYR A 12 4.16 -2.48 1.13
C TYR A 12 3.61 -1.08 0.87
N VAL A 13 2.89 -0.53 1.83
CA VAL A 13 2.28 0.79 1.74
C VAL A 13 3.27 1.84 2.25
N PHE A 14 3.70 2.71 1.33
CA PHE A 14 4.56 3.84 1.65
C PHE A 14 3.83 4.93 2.40
N HIS A 15 2.58 5.16 2.03
CA HIS A 15 1.72 6.16 2.63
C HIS A 15 0.26 5.82 2.33
N TYR A 16 -0.58 5.96 3.34
CA TYR A 16 -2.03 5.86 3.24
C TYR A 16 -2.61 7.20 3.68
N LEU A 17 -3.26 7.88 2.74
CA LEU A 17 -3.97 9.10 3.02
C LEU A 17 -5.45 8.75 3.15
N GLU A 18 -5.98 8.78 4.37
CA GLU A 18 -7.40 8.54 4.60
C GLU A 18 -8.20 9.84 4.42
N HIS A 19 -7.63 10.93 4.95
CA HIS A 19 -8.20 12.27 4.96
C HIS A 19 -7.11 13.31 4.63
N VAL A 20 -7.49 14.41 3.97
CA VAL A 20 -6.56 15.52 3.68
C VAL A 20 -6.15 16.19 4.99
N GLY A 21 -4.86 16.49 5.17
CA GLY A 21 -4.35 17.20 6.35
C GLY A 21 -3.80 16.31 7.49
N GLN A 22 -3.62 14.99 7.27
CA GLN A 22 -2.96 14.11 8.25
C GLN A 22 -1.46 14.38 8.35
N ASP A 23 -0.71 14.09 7.28
CA ASP A 23 0.75 14.17 7.28
C ASP A 23 1.30 15.24 6.30
N TYR A 24 0.44 15.77 5.43
CA TYR A 24 0.78 16.74 4.40
C TYR A 24 -0.33 17.79 4.30
N ILE A 25 0.04 19.02 3.94
CA ILE A 25 -0.91 20.11 3.67
C ILE A 25 -1.83 19.75 2.48
N GLY A 26 -1.39 18.83 1.60
CA GLY A 26 -2.16 18.32 0.46
C GLY A 26 -1.90 16.84 0.19
N ILE A 27 -1.94 16.45 -1.09
CA ILE A 27 -1.63 15.08 -1.53
C ILE A 27 -0.15 15.02 -1.90
N PRO A 28 0.67 14.15 -1.27
CA PRO A 28 2.08 14.05 -1.63
C PRO A 28 2.23 13.55 -3.06
N SER A 29 3.13 14.17 -3.81
CA SER A 29 3.50 13.75 -5.15
C SER A 29 4.30 12.45 -5.14
N LEU A 30 4.27 11.73 -6.25
CA LEU A 30 5.04 10.49 -6.42
C LEU A 30 6.55 10.73 -6.22
N ASN A 31 7.07 11.90 -6.64
CA ASN A 31 8.48 12.24 -6.47
C ASN A 31 8.86 12.46 -5.01
N GLU A 32 7.97 13.07 -4.20
CA GLU A 32 8.20 13.24 -2.76
C GLU A 32 8.20 11.88 -2.05
N ILE A 33 7.28 10.98 -2.40
CA ILE A 33 7.24 9.62 -1.86
C ILE A 33 8.53 8.88 -2.24
N ILE A 34 8.91 8.87 -3.52
CA ILE A 34 10.13 8.18 -3.99
C ILE A 34 11.39 8.75 -3.33
N GLY A 35 11.49 10.08 -3.26
CA GLY A 35 12.61 10.80 -2.64
C GLY A 35 12.77 10.48 -1.15
N LYS A 36 11.65 10.40 -0.41
CA LYS A 36 11.64 10.04 1.02
C LYS A 36 12.26 8.67 1.31
N TYR A 37 12.12 7.72 0.38
CA TYR A 37 12.66 6.36 0.53
C TYR A 37 13.93 6.11 -0.29
N GLY A 38 14.58 7.16 -0.82
CA GLY A 38 15.85 7.01 -1.55
C GLY A 38 15.74 6.15 -2.81
N SER A 39 14.58 6.15 -3.48
CA SER A 39 14.30 5.35 -4.69
C SER A 39 14.36 3.82 -4.51
N VAL A 40 14.32 3.29 -3.27
CA VAL A 40 14.34 1.84 -3.01
C VAL A 40 13.27 1.47 -1.98
N CYS A 41 12.58 0.36 -2.19
CA CYS A 41 11.62 -0.15 -1.22
C CYS A 41 12.34 -0.66 0.04
N PRO A 42 11.96 -0.21 1.25
CA PRO A 42 12.63 -0.62 2.49
C PRO A 42 12.32 -2.07 2.90
N LYS A 43 11.31 -2.71 2.28
CA LYS A 43 10.92 -4.09 2.59
C LYS A 43 11.50 -5.13 1.64
N CYS A 44 11.40 -4.92 0.33
CA CYS A 44 11.85 -5.89 -0.67
C CYS A 44 13.11 -5.47 -1.45
N GLY A 45 13.62 -4.25 -1.25
CA GLY A 45 14.79 -3.75 -1.96
C GLY A 45 14.58 -3.42 -3.43
N SER A 46 13.35 -3.52 -3.96
CA SER A 46 13.06 -3.16 -5.36
C SER A 46 13.23 -1.67 -5.61
N LYS A 47 13.76 -1.30 -6.78
CA LYS A 47 13.85 0.11 -7.20
C LYS A 47 12.46 0.69 -7.40
N LEU A 48 12.24 1.87 -6.85
CA LEU A 48 11.00 2.63 -7.04
C LEU A 48 11.13 3.47 -8.30
N SER A 49 10.18 3.29 -9.21
CA SER A 49 10.02 4.09 -10.41
C SER A 49 8.67 4.80 -10.39
N LYS A 50 8.53 5.83 -11.21
CA LYS A 50 7.22 6.43 -11.44
C LYS A 50 6.27 5.37 -12.02
N PRO A 51 5.03 5.23 -11.50
CA PRO A 51 4.04 4.29 -12.03
C PRO A 51 3.66 4.63 -13.47
N SER A 52 3.34 3.59 -14.22
CA SER A 52 2.67 3.68 -15.53
C SER A 52 1.15 3.84 -15.35
N GLN A 53 0.41 4.08 -16.42
CA GLN A 53 -1.05 4.22 -16.36
C GLN A 53 -1.74 2.93 -15.87
N GLU A 54 -1.18 1.76 -16.19
CA GLU A 54 -1.71 0.45 -15.75
C GLU A 54 -1.57 0.22 -14.24
N ASP A 55 -0.63 0.91 -13.59
CA ASP A 55 -0.38 0.77 -12.14
C ASP A 55 -1.36 1.59 -11.29
N ILE A 56 -2.15 2.47 -11.92
CA ILE A 56 -3.07 3.39 -11.25
C ILE A 56 -4.47 2.79 -11.30
N VAL A 57 -5.04 2.51 -10.13
CA VAL A 57 -6.40 1.98 -10.01
C VAL A 57 -7.29 2.98 -9.28
N ILE A 58 -8.32 3.47 -9.99
CA ILE A 58 -9.37 4.33 -9.42
C ILE A 58 -10.64 3.50 -9.34
N THR A 59 -11.20 3.37 -8.15
CA THR A 59 -12.42 2.58 -7.92
C THR A 59 -13.22 3.10 -6.74
N SER A 60 -14.45 2.61 -6.58
CA SER A 60 -15.28 2.96 -5.42
C SER A 60 -14.76 2.27 -4.15
N LEU A 61 -15.01 2.87 -2.99
CA LEU A 61 -14.69 2.29 -1.69
C LEU A 61 -15.27 0.87 -1.52
N SER A 62 -16.53 0.69 -1.92
CA SER A 62 -17.20 -0.61 -1.86
C SER A 62 -16.50 -1.69 -2.69
N THR A 63 -15.96 -1.32 -3.85
CA THR A 63 -15.18 -2.24 -4.69
C THR A 63 -13.79 -2.49 -4.11
N ALA A 64 -13.14 -1.44 -3.59
CA ALA A 64 -11.82 -1.54 -2.96
C ALA A 64 -11.83 -2.48 -1.75
N VAL A 65 -12.84 -2.39 -0.89
CA VAL A 65 -13.05 -3.29 0.25
C VAL A 65 -13.25 -4.72 -0.23
N LYS A 66 -14.17 -4.96 -1.18
CA LYS A 66 -14.43 -6.30 -1.73
C LYS A 66 -13.19 -6.94 -2.36
N LYS A 67 -12.30 -6.14 -2.93
CA LYS A 67 -11.05 -6.59 -3.57
C LYS A 67 -9.83 -6.54 -2.63
N ASN A 68 -10.01 -6.30 -1.33
CA ASN A 68 -8.92 -6.20 -0.34
C ASN A 68 -7.80 -5.21 -0.77
N MET A 69 -8.19 -4.06 -1.32
CA MET A 69 -7.29 -3.01 -1.81
C MET A 69 -6.92 -1.98 -0.73
N LEU A 70 -7.51 -2.09 0.47
CA LEU A 70 -7.19 -1.21 1.60
C LEU A 70 -5.97 -1.74 2.38
N PRO A 71 -5.20 -0.84 3.01
CA PRO A 71 -4.06 -1.23 3.83
C PRO A 71 -4.45 -2.07 5.05
N VAL A 72 -3.65 -3.07 5.37
CA VAL A 72 -3.74 -3.90 6.57
C VAL A 72 -2.39 -3.89 7.29
N SER A 73 -2.44 -3.84 8.64
CA SER A 73 -1.24 -3.85 9.47
C SER A 73 -0.73 -5.28 9.68
N VAL A 74 0.54 -5.53 9.33
CA VAL A 74 1.26 -6.78 9.53
C VAL A 74 2.60 -6.45 10.16
N GLY A 75 2.83 -6.90 11.39
CA GLY A 75 4.11 -6.70 12.09
C GLY A 75 4.51 -5.22 12.25
N GLY A 76 3.54 -4.31 12.42
CA GLY A 76 3.80 -2.87 12.56
C GLY A 76 4.05 -2.14 11.23
N SER A 77 3.81 -2.78 10.09
CA SER A 77 3.93 -2.20 8.75
C SER A 77 2.63 -2.38 7.97
N LEU A 78 2.30 -1.44 7.09
CA LEU A 78 1.06 -1.48 6.29
C LEU A 78 1.30 -2.15 4.93
N TYR A 79 0.37 -3.00 4.50
CA TYR A 79 0.41 -3.70 3.21
C TYR A 79 -0.96 -3.76 2.55
N VAL A 80 -1.00 -3.87 1.21
CA VAL A 80 -2.24 -4.16 0.46
C VAL A 80 -2.32 -5.64 0.12
N LEU A 81 -3.29 -6.34 0.71
CA LEU A 81 -3.50 -7.80 0.59
C LEU A 81 -3.69 -8.29 -0.85
N SER A 82 -4.33 -7.50 -1.73
CA SER A 82 -4.46 -7.85 -3.15
C SER A 82 -3.13 -8.06 -3.86
N SER A 83 -2.02 -7.59 -3.27
CA SER A 83 -0.65 -7.72 -3.79
C SER A 83 0.13 -8.85 -3.10
N ILE A 84 -0.45 -9.50 -2.09
CA ILE A 84 0.19 -10.56 -1.26
C ILE A 84 -0.33 -11.95 -1.64
N LEU A 85 -1.46 -12.05 -2.33
CA LEU A 85 -2.10 -13.33 -2.66
C LEU A 85 -1.33 -14.18 -3.69
N ASP A 86 -0.31 -13.64 -4.37
CA ASP A 86 0.72 -14.44 -5.07
C ASP A 86 1.72 -15.02 -4.04
N THR A 87 1.26 -16.10 -3.41
CA THR A 87 1.65 -16.64 -2.10
C THR A 87 2.98 -17.41 -2.07
N SER A 88 3.99 -16.99 -2.84
CA SER A 88 5.33 -17.61 -2.77
C SER A 88 6.27 -16.95 -1.75
N VAL A 89 5.99 -15.72 -1.30
CA VAL A 89 6.95 -14.90 -0.52
C VAL A 89 6.70 -14.90 1.00
N TYR A 90 5.46 -15.12 1.48
CA TYR A 90 5.09 -14.90 2.90
C TYR A 90 4.38 -16.09 3.57
N LYS A 91 4.78 -17.32 3.26
CA LYS A 91 4.18 -18.57 3.79
C LYS A 91 4.25 -18.70 5.33
N GLY A 92 4.97 -17.81 6.04
CA GLY A 92 5.11 -17.85 7.51
C GLY A 92 4.44 -16.71 8.29
N GLU A 93 3.89 -15.67 7.64
CA GLU A 93 3.39 -14.45 8.33
C GLU A 93 1.87 -14.22 8.20
N LEU A 94 1.19 -14.96 7.33
CA LEU A 94 -0.25 -14.83 7.10
C LEU A 94 -1.11 -15.31 8.29
N ASP A 95 -0.58 -16.16 9.17
CA ASP A 95 -1.31 -16.67 10.35
C ASP A 95 -1.53 -15.63 11.47
N LYS A 96 -0.93 -14.44 11.35
CA LYS A 96 -1.04 -13.35 12.34
C LYS A 96 -1.89 -12.18 11.87
N VAL A 97 -2.44 -12.23 10.65
CA VAL A 97 -3.23 -11.14 10.08
C VAL A 97 -4.60 -11.11 10.76
N LYS A 98 -4.74 -10.26 11.77
CA LYS A 98 -6.05 -9.85 12.29
C LYS A 98 -6.66 -8.90 11.26
N ILE A 99 -7.59 -9.42 10.47
CA ILE A 99 -8.48 -8.60 9.64
C ILE A 99 -9.21 -7.66 10.58
N PRO A 100 -9.13 -6.32 10.41
CA PRO A 100 -10.01 -5.42 11.12
C PRO A 100 -11.40 -5.60 10.50
N VAL A 101 -12.15 -6.57 11.03
CA VAL A 101 -13.60 -6.61 10.89
C VAL A 101 -14.10 -5.66 11.97
N GLU A 102 -14.24 -4.37 11.62
CA GLU A 102 -15.02 -3.48 12.47
C GLU A 102 -16.48 -3.96 12.44
N LYS A 103 -17.03 -4.11 13.65
CA LYS A 103 -18.40 -4.54 13.98
C LYS A 103 -19.41 -3.45 13.68
#